data_AF-A0AAW8CTN3-F1
#
_entry.id   AF-A0AAW8CTN3-F1
#
_cell.length_a   1.000
_cell.length_b   1.000
_cell.length_c   1.000
_cell.angle_alpha   90.00
_cell.angle_beta   90.00
_cell.angle_gamma   90.00
#
_symmetry.space_group_name_H-M   'P 1'
#
loop_
_entity.id
_entity.type
_entity.pdbx_description
1 polymer ?
#
loop_
_entity_poly.entity_id
_entity_poly.type
_entity_poly.pdbx_seq_one_letter_code
_entity_poly.pdbx_strand_id
1 'polypeptide(L)'
;MLPALAQFRVEVSGVGLTQLPIALVPFKGQDSSPQKISDIVQADLERSGQFRGVDASGQALDEASRPDLSLWRQRTADSLVVGSVTRLADGRFDVKFRLWDVVKGQDLGGQSYTVPQGDLRLASHRIADFVYEKLTGEKGIFSTRIAYVTKGGSRYSLWVADADGENAQAALASPEPIISPCWSSNGQQLAYVSFESRKPVVYVHNVASGQRRLLANFKGSNSAPAWAPDGNSLAVTLSRDGGSQLYTIPASGGEPRRLTQSASIDTEPVYSADGSTIYFVSDRGGAPQIYKMSASGGNPTRVTFSGTYNISPSVSGDGRWLAYISRIGGAFKLQVMELATGNVASITDTNADESPSFAPNSKLIVYATHLQGREALMTTTLDGKIKARLAGQAGDIREPDWGPFQKQ
;
A
#
# COMPACT_ATOMS: atom_id res chain seq x y z
N MET A 1 -25.32 16.62 -9.33
CA MET A 1 -24.22 16.06 -10.15
C MET A 1 -24.02 14.63 -9.69
N LEU A 2 -24.39 13.64 -10.50
CA LEU A 2 -24.04 12.24 -10.21
C LEU A 2 -22.52 12.13 -10.24
N PRO A 3 -21.86 11.56 -9.22
CA PRO A 3 -20.44 11.23 -9.33
C PRO A 3 -20.30 10.22 -10.47
N ALA A 4 -19.46 10.54 -11.46
CA ALA A 4 -19.03 9.55 -12.44
C ALA A 4 -18.34 8.44 -11.66
N LEU A 5 -18.94 7.24 -11.65
CA LEU A 5 -18.32 6.03 -11.13
C LEU A 5 -16.98 5.89 -11.85
N ALA A 6 -15.88 6.09 -11.14
CA ALA A 6 -14.57 5.75 -11.64
C ALA A 6 -14.61 4.24 -11.91
N GLN A 7 -14.64 3.87 -13.19
CA GLN A 7 -14.73 2.48 -13.59
C GLN A 7 -13.45 1.77 -13.13
N PHE A 8 -13.60 0.87 -12.16
CA PHE A 8 -12.53 -0.03 -11.73
C PHE A 8 -11.97 -0.75 -12.97
N ARG A 9 -10.69 -0.54 -13.27
CA ARG A 9 -10.02 -1.13 -14.42
C ARG A 9 -8.72 -1.77 -13.97
N VAL A 10 -8.71 -3.09 -14.00
CA VAL A 10 -7.50 -3.91 -13.88
C VAL A 10 -7.00 -4.20 -15.28
N GLU A 11 -5.77 -3.83 -15.55
CA GLU A 11 -5.07 -4.20 -16.78
C GLU A 11 -4.28 -5.48 -16.52
N VAL A 12 -4.62 -6.51 -17.30
CA VAL A 12 -3.94 -7.81 -17.29
C VAL A 12 -3.15 -7.91 -18.58
N SER A 13 -1.83 -8.06 -18.47
CA SER A 13 -0.91 -8.19 -19.61
C SER A 13 -0.06 -9.45 -19.49
N GLY A 14 0.18 -10.11 -20.62
CA GLY A 14 0.96 -11.36 -20.69
C GLY A 14 0.10 -12.60 -20.93
N VAL A 15 0.60 -13.49 -21.79
CA VAL A 15 -0.02 -14.79 -22.11
C VAL A 15 0.36 -15.79 -21.02
N GLY A 16 -0.61 -16.57 -20.50
CA GLY A 16 -0.34 -17.68 -19.58
C GLY A 16 -0.33 -17.33 -18.08
N LEU A 17 -0.93 -16.22 -17.66
CA LEU A 17 -1.22 -15.98 -16.23
C LEU A 17 -2.30 -16.96 -15.75
N THR A 18 -1.91 -17.90 -14.90
CA THR A 18 -2.86 -18.80 -14.24
C THR A 18 -3.53 -18.06 -13.07
N GLN A 19 -4.73 -17.55 -13.30
CA GLN A 19 -5.56 -16.96 -12.24
C GLN A 19 -6.57 -17.99 -11.73
N LEU A 20 -6.79 -18.01 -10.42
CA LEU A 20 -7.78 -18.84 -9.75
C LEU A 20 -9.20 -18.36 -10.12
N PRO A 21 -10.00 -19.17 -10.84
CA PRO A 21 -11.38 -18.84 -11.15
C PRO A 21 -12.24 -18.88 -9.89
N ILE A 22 -12.88 -17.78 -9.55
CA ILE A 22 -13.72 -17.68 -8.36
C ILE A 22 -15.08 -17.06 -8.70
N ALA A 23 -16.15 -17.71 -8.23
CA ALA A 23 -17.50 -17.16 -8.31
C ALA A 23 -17.87 -16.47 -6.99
N LEU A 24 -18.39 -15.24 -7.08
CA LEU A 24 -19.02 -14.55 -5.96
C LEU A 24 -20.49 -14.33 -6.26
N VAL A 25 -21.36 -15.00 -5.53
CA VAL A 25 -22.81 -14.77 -5.64
C VAL A 25 -23.15 -13.45 -4.97
N PRO A 26 -23.97 -12.58 -5.60
CA PRO A 26 -24.52 -11.39 -4.95
C PRO A 26 -25.07 -11.71 -3.56
N PHE A 27 -24.54 -11.07 -2.53
CA PHE A 27 -24.93 -11.41 -1.15
C PHE A 27 -26.42 -11.15 -0.96
N LYS A 28 -27.13 -12.12 -0.38
CA LYS A 28 -28.56 -11.99 -0.09
C LYS A 28 -28.80 -10.77 0.80
N GLY A 29 -29.70 -9.89 0.38
CA GLY A 29 -30.01 -8.65 1.11
C GLY A 29 -29.11 -7.46 0.78
N GLN A 30 -28.08 -7.60 -0.07
CA GLN A 30 -27.16 -6.50 -0.37
C GLN A 30 -27.79 -5.30 -1.08
N ASP A 31 -28.95 -5.47 -1.70
CA ASP A 31 -29.68 -4.34 -2.29
C ASP A 31 -30.25 -3.37 -1.25
N SER A 32 -30.41 -3.85 -0.01
CA SER A 32 -30.77 -3.01 1.14
C SER A 32 -29.56 -2.43 1.88
N SER A 33 -28.34 -2.83 1.50
CA SER A 33 -27.09 -2.32 2.05
C SER A 33 -26.60 -1.13 1.22
N PRO A 34 -26.04 -0.08 1.85
CA PRO A 34 -25.45 1.05 1.14
C PRO A 34 -24.14 0.68 0.41
N GLN A 35 -23.55 -0.47 0.74
CA GLN A 35 -22.38 -1.03 0.06
C GLN A 35 -22.74 -2.36 -0.60
N LYS A 36 -22.14 -2.65 -1.75
CA LYS A 36 -22.29 -3.94 -2.44
C LYS A 36 -21.13 -4.86 -2.03
N ILE A 37 -21.38 -5.67 -1.00
CA ILE A 37 -20.33 -6.45 -0.30
C ILE A 37 -19.65 -7.41 -1.28
N SER A 38 -20.42 -8.17 -2.07
CA SER A 38 -19.86 -9.14 -3.03
C SER A 38 -18.96 -8.46 -4.05
N ASP A 39 -19.33 -7.28 -4.51
CA ASP A 39 -18.64 -6.56 -5.57
C ASP A 39 -17.28 -6.03 -5.07
N ILE A 40 -17.23 -5.57 -3.82
CA ILE A 40 -15.98 -5.15 -3.16
C ILE A 40 -15.04 -6.35 -3.00
N VAL A 41 -15.56 -7.48 -2.49
CA VAL A 41 -14.75 -8.71 -2.33
C VAL A 41 -14.21 -9.20 -3.68
N GLN A 42 -15.03 -9.17 -4.73
CA GLN A 42 -14.58 -9.56 -6.07
C GLN A 42 -13.49 -8.61 -6.59
N ALA A 43 -13.70 -7.30 -6.48
CA ALA A 43 -12.74 -6.30 -6.93
C ALA A 43 -11.40 -6.41 -6.19
N ASP A 44 -11.40 -6.71 -4.89
CA ASP A 44 -10.20 -6.98 -4.10
C ASP A 44 -9.41 -8.17 -4.65
N LEU A 45 -10.09 -9.31 -4.81
CA LEU A 45 -9.47 -10.54 -5.28
C LEU A 45 -8.92 -10.38 -6.71
N GLU A 46 -9.65 -9.74 -7.61
CA GLU A 46 -9.20 -9.48 -8.98
C GLU A 46 -8.01 -8.50 -9.02
N ARG A 47 -8.03 -7.43 -8.20
CA ARG A 47 -6.94 -6.46 -8.09
C ARG A 47 -5.65 -7.08 -7.57
N SER A 48 -5.72 -8.18 -6.83
CA SER A 48 -4.53 -8.93 -6.40
C SER A 48 -3.79 -9.59 -7.57
N GLY A 49 -4.44 -9.74 -8.72
CA GLY A 49 -3.91 -10.46 -9.88
C GLY A 49 -4.01 -11.98 -9.80
N GLN A 50 -4.31 -12.55 -8.63
CA GLN A 50 -4.37 -13.99 -8.40
C GLN A 50 -5.70 -14.62 -8.82
N PHE A 51 -6.76 -13.82 -8.92
CA PHE A 51 -8.11 -14.32 -9.15
C PHE A 51 -8.73 -13.73 -10.41
N ARG A 52 -9.62 -14.50 -11.02
CA ARG A 52 -10.52 -14.01 -12.07
C ARG A 52 -11.96 -14.35 -11.69
N GLY A 53 -12.86 -13.38 -11.82
CA GLY A 53 -14.28 -13.59 -11.59
C GLY A 53 -14.90 -14.58 -12.57
N VAL A 54 -15.79 -15.41 -12.05
CA VAL A 54 -16.70 -16.27 -12.82
C VAL A 54 -18.13 -15.77 -12.62
N ASP A 55 -18.89 -15.67 -13.70
CA ASP A 55 -20.25 -15.15 -13.65
C ASP A 55 -21.17 -16.00 -12.74
N ALA A 56 -21.71 -15.33 -11.73
CA ALA A 56 -22.65 -15.87 -10.75
C ALA A 56 -24.06 -15.27 -10.91
N SER A 57 -24.32 -14.56 -12.00
CA SER A 57 -25.62 -13.93 -12.26
C SER A 57 -26.78 -14.95 -12.24
N GLY A 58 -27.93 -14.49 -11.76
CA GLY A 58 -29.16 -15.29 -11.66
C GLY A 58 -29.15 -16.36 -10.56
N GLN A 59 -28.09 -16.46 -9.76
CA GLN A 59 -28.05 -17.35 -8.59
C GLN A 59 -28.47 -16.60 -7.32
N ALA A 60 -29.22 -17.29 -6.45
CA ALA A 60 -29.65 -16.77 -5.16
C ALA A 60 -29.27 -17.76 -4.07
N LEU A 61 -28.06 -17.62 -3.53
CA LEU A 61 -27.49 -18.46 -2.49
C LEU A 61 -26.99 -17.59 -1.34
N ASP A 62 -27.15 -18.07 -0.13
CA ASP A 62 -26.65 -17.45 1.11
C ASP A 62 -25.69 -18.38 1.86
N GLU A 63 -25.14 -17.94 2.98
CA GLU A 63 -24.15 -18.70 3.77
C GLU A 63 -24.68 -20.01 4.35
N ALA A 64 -26.01 -20.15 4.46
CA ALA A 64 -26.68 -21.34 4.99
C ALA A 64 -26.96 -22.37 3.89
N SER A 65 -26.95 -21.93 2.63
CA SER A 65 -27.20 -22.77 1.47
C SER A 65 -26.18 -23.91 1.33
N ARG A 66 -26.61 -25.01 0.73
CA ARG A 66 -25.74 -26.10 0.28
C ARG A 66 -25.73 -26.08 -1.26
N PRO A 67 -24.75 -25.40 -1.88
CA PRO A 67 -24.74 -25.21 -3.32
C PRO A 67 -24.53 -26.51 -4.08
N ASP A 68 -25.16 -26.65 -5.25
CA ASP A 68 -24.77 -27.68 -6.22
C ASP A 68 -23.43 -27.27 -6.86
N LEU A 69 -22.35 -27.85 -6.34
CA LEU A 69 -20.99 -27.56 -6.80
C LEU A 69 -20.72 -28.07 -8.23
N SER A 70 -21.54 -28.98 -8.76
CA SER A 70 -21.40 -29.43 -10.14
C SER A 70 -21.72 -28.32 -11.14
N LEU A 71 -22.71 -27.47 -10.83
CA LEU A 71 -23.06 -26.29 -11.62
C LEU A 71 -21.89 -25.30 -11.71
N TRP A 72 -21.20 -25.07 -10.60
CA TRP A 72 -20.06 -24.14 -10.54
C TRP A 72 -18.83 -24.67 -11.27
N ARG A 73 -18.61 -25.99 -11.18
CA ARG A 73 -17.60 -26.70 -11.98
C ARG A 73 -17.85 -26.53 -13.49
N GLN A 74 -19.11 -26.64 -13.92
CA GLN A 74 -19.50 -26.39 -15.33
C GLN A 74 -19.27 -24.94 -15.76
N ARG A 75 -19.42 -23.98 -14.84
CA ARG A 75 -19.08 -22.57 -15.05
C ARG A 75 -17.58 -22.27 -14.95
N THR A 76 -16.73 -23.29 -14.80
CA THR A 76 -15.27 -23.17 -14.67
C THR A 76 -14.80 -22.44 -13.40
N ALA A 77 -15.63 -22.41 -12.35
CA ALA A 77 -15.22 -21.91 -11.04
C ALA A 77 -14.51 -23.00 -10.22
N ASP A 78 -13.35 -22.67 -9.66
CA ASP A 78 -12.63 -23.54 -8.73
C ASP A 78 -13.07 -23.27 -7.28
N SER A 79 -13.58 -22.08 -7.01
CA SER A 79 -14.05 -21.66 -5.69
C SER A 79 -15.34 -20.82 -5.80
N LEU A 80 -16.14 -20.87 -4.73
CA LEU A 80 -17.43 -20.16 -4.65
C LEU A 80 -17.56 -19.46 -3.30
N VAL A 81 -17.93 -18.18 -3.31
CA VAL A 81 -18.33 -17.42 -2.13
C VAL A 81 -19.82 -17.11 -2.21
N VAL A 82 -20.53 -17.42 -1.12
CA VAL A 82 -21.94 -17.09 -0.90
C VAL A 82 -22.08 -16.39 0.44
N GLY A 83 -23.11 -15.55 0.59
CA GLY A 83 -23.29 -14.80 1.82
C GLY A 83 -24.58 -14.01 1.90
N SER A 84 -24.76 -13.35 3.03
CA SER A 84 -25.89 -12.47 3.30
C SER A 84 -25.45 -11.22 4.05
N VAL A 85 -26.26 -10.17 3.91
CA VAL A 85 -26.17 -8.95 4.69
C VAL A 85 -27.56 -8.56 5.16
N THR A 86 -27.70 -8.42 6.48
CA THR A 86 -28.97 -8.09 7.12
C THR A 86 -28.81 -6.86 7.99
N ARG A 87 -29.67 -5.85 7.80
CA ARG A 87 -29.73 -4.70 8.71
C ARG A 87 -30.47 -5.10 9.98
N LEU A 88 -29.83 -4.89 11.13
CA LEU A 88 -30.37 -5.17 12.46
C LEU A 88 -31.23 -4.00 12.97
N ALA A 89 -32.03 -4.27 13.99
CA ALA A 89 -32.94 -3.28 14.59
C ALA A 89 -32.20 -2.08 15.21
N ASP A 90 -30.97 -2.28 15.69
CA ASP A 90 -30.10 -1.24 16.25
C ASP A 90 -29.35 -0.43 15.17
N GLY A 91 -29.62 -0.68 13.89
CA GLY A 91 -29.01 0.01 12.75
C GLY A 91 -27.66 -0.55 12.31
N ARG A 92 -27.07 -1.52 13.03
CA ARG A 92 -25.89 -2.26 12.57
C ARG A 92 -26.27 -3.23 11.45
N PHE A 93 -25.26 -3.80 10.80
CA PHE A 93 -25.40 -4.81 9.76
C PHE A 93 -24.72 -6.09 10.22
N ASP A 94 -25.39 -7.22 10.05
CA ASP A 94 -24.82 -8.56 10.19
C ASP A 94 -24.46 -9.07 8.80
N VAL A 95 -23.16 -9.22 8.54
CA VAL A 95 -22.60 -9.70 7.27
C VAL A 95 -22.03 -11.09 7.49
N LYS A 96 -22.54 -12.08 6.76
CA LYS A 96 -22.13 -13.47 6.84
C LYS A 96 -21.70 -13.98 5.48
N PHE A 97 -20.73 -14.88 5.46
CA PHE A 97 -20.33 -15.55 4.24
C PHE A 97 -19.86 -16.98 4.50
N ARG A 98 -19.76 -17.75 3.43
CA ARG A 98 -19.15 -19.08 3.39
C ARG A 98 -18.37 -19.26 2.09
N LEU A 99 -17.21 -19.91 2.17
CA LEU A 99 -16.34 -20.24 1.06
C LEU A 99 -16.39 -21.75 0.79
N TRP A 100 -16.49 -22.12 -0.49
CA TRP A 100 -16.51 -23.50 -0.95
C TRP A 100 -15.37 -23.76 -1.93
N ASP A 101 -14.67 -24.89 -1.74
CA ASP A 101 -13.82 -25.51 -2.74
C ASP A 101 -14.71 -26.31 -3.70
N VAL A 102 -14.91 -25.80 -4.91
CA VAL A 102 -15.81 -26.41 -5.90
C VAL A 102 -15.20 -27.71 -6.44
N VAL A 103 -13.88 -27.77 -6.56
CA VAL A 103 -13.13 -28.91 -7.11
C VAL A 103 -13.19 -30.10 -6.16
N LYS A 104 -12.86 -29.88 -4.89
CA LYS A 104 -12.86 -30.93 -3.85
C LYS A 104 -14.24 -31.18 -3.25
N GLY A 105 -15.20 -30.30 -3.50
CA GLY A 105 -16.54 -30.41 -2.92
C GLY A 105 -16.58 -30.09 -1.43
N GLN A 106 -15.70 -29.20 -0.96
CA GLN A 106 -15.48 -28.96 0.47
C GLN A 106 -15.95 -27.59 0.91
N ASP A 107 -16.53 -27.54 2.11
CA ASP A 107 -16.79 -26.30 2.83
C ASP A 107 -15.49 -25.82 3.50
N LEU A 108 -14.95 -24.69 3.05
CA LEU A 108 -13.73 -24.10 3.59
C LEU A 108 -14.01 -23.16 4.79
N GLY A 109 -15.27 -23.06 5.22
CA GLY A 109 -15.71 -22.28 6.35
C GLY A 109 -16.20 -20.89 5.98
N GLY A 110 -16.46 -20.07 7.00
CA GLY A 110 -17.03 -18.74 6.86
C GLY A 110 -16.99 -17.97 8.18
N GLN A 111 -17.27 -16.66 8.13
CA GLN A 111 -17.33 -15.80 9.31
C GLN A 111 -18.57 -14.89 9.28
N SER A 112 -18.83 -14.25 10.42
CA SER A 112 -19.90 -13.28 10.64
C SER A 112 -19.31 -12.00 11.21
N TYR A 113 -19.73 -10.84 10.70
CA TYR A 113 -19.35 -9.54 11.21
C TYR A 113 -20.60 -8.73 11.52
N THR A 114 -20.74 -8.29 12.78
CA THR A 114 -21.77 -7.32 13.15
C THR A 114 -21.13 -5.94 13.25
N VAL A 115 -21.38 -5.08 12.27
CA VAL A 115 -20.66 -3.81 12.07
C VAL A 115 -21.61 -2.63 11.91
N PRO A 116 -21.21 -1.40 12.31
CA PRO A 116 -21.94 -0.20 11.94
C PRO A 116 -21.87 0.02 10.41
N GLN A 117 -22.77 0.86 9.89
CA GLN A 117 -22.83 1.18 8.46
C GLN A 117 -21.48 1.64 7.88
N GLY A 118 -20.72 2.43 8.64
CA GLY A 118 -19.42 2.97 8.20
C GLY A 118 -18.34 1.91 7.96
N ASP A 119 -18.49 0.73 8.58
CA ASP A 119 -17.49 -0.33 8.56
C ASP A 119 -17.82 -1.45 7.55
N LEU A 120 -18.90 -1.30 6.76
CA LEU A 120 -19.31 -2.30 5.76
C LEU A 120 -18.21 -2.59 4.73
N ARG A 121 -17.45 -1.57 4.32
CA ARG A 121 -16.31 -1.74 3.41
C ARG A 121 -15.18 -2.52 4.09
N LEU A 122 -14.82 -2.15 5.31
CA LEU A 122 -13.82 -2.89 6.10
C LEU A 122 -14.22 -4.36 6.32
N ALA A 123 -15.51 -4.63 6.59
CA ALA A 123 -16.01 -6.00 6.67
C ALA A 123 -15.85 -6.74 5.33
N SER A 124 -16.14 -6.09 4.21
CA SER A 124 -15.96 -6.66 2.86
C SER A 124 -14.49 -6.99 2.59
N HIS A 125 -13.57 -6.07 2.88
CA HIS A 125 -12.14 -6.29 2.75
C HIS A 125 -11.63 -7.45 3.61
N ARG A 126 -12.16 -7.62 4.84
CA ARG A 126 -11.82 -8.76 5.71
C ARG A 126 -12.33 -10.10 5.16
N ILE A 127 -13.48 -10.11 4.47
CA ILE A 127 -13.95 -11.30 3.75
C ILE A 127 -12.95 -11.63 2.62
N ALA A 128 -12.52 -10.64 1.85
CA ALA A 128 -11.52 -10.84 0.79
C ALA A 128 -10.19 -11.36 1.36
N ASP A 129 -9.75 -10.84 2.51
CA ASP A 129 -8.53 -11.29 3.18
C ASP A 129 -8.63 -12.77 3.59
N PHE A 130 -9.77 -13.16 4.17
CA PHE A 130 -10.03 -14.56 4.51
C PHE A 130 -10.03 -15.47 3.29
N VAL A 131 -10.74 -15.08 2.22
CA VAL A 131 -10.84 -15.87 0.99
C VAL A 131 -9.45 -16.03 0.35
N TYR A 132 -8.71 -14.93 0.24
CA TYR A 132 -7.35 -14.93 -0.30
C TYR A 132 -6.43 -15.84 0.50
N GLU A 133 -6.43 -15.74 1.83
CA GLU A 133 -5.58 -16.56 2.69
C GLU A 133 -5.95 -18.05 2.64
N LYS A 134 -7.25 -18.38 2.61
CA LYS A 134 -7.69 -19.77 2.51
C LYS A 134 -7.32 -20.43 1.19
N LEU A 135 -7.30 -19.68 0.09
CA LEU A 135 -7.06 -20.23 -1.24
C LEU A 135 -5.58 -20.17 -1.66
N THR A 136 -4.81 -19.23 -1.12
CA THR A 136 -3.40 -19.03 -1.49
C THR A 136 -2.40 -19.44 -0.42
N GLY A 137 -2.82 -19.49 0.85
CA GLY A 137 -1.94 -19.65 2.01
C GLY A 137 -1.19 -18.37 2.39
N GLU A 138 -1.41 -17.26 1.69
CA GLU A 138 -0.77 -15.96 1.95
C GLU A 138 -1.77 -14.99 2.56
N LYS A 139 -1.33 -14.14 3.50
CA LYS A 139 -2.23 -13.17 4.13
C LYS A 139 -2.69 -12.09 3.13
N GLY A 140 -4.00 -11.86 3.06
CA GLY A 140 -4.59 -10.77 2.27
C GLY A 140 -4.26 -9.39 2.82
N ILE A 141 -4.24 -8.39 1.94
CA ILE A 141 -3.88 -6.98 2.26
C ILE A 141 -5.07 -6.02 2.14
N PHE A 142 -6.27 -6.50 1.87
CA PHE A 142 -7.38 -5.66 1.45
C PHE A 142 -7.91 -4.80 2.60
N SER A 143 -7.83 -5.29 3.85
CA SER A 143 -8.20 -4.49 5.03
C SER A 143 -7.08 -3.55 5.54
N THR A 144 -5.99 -3.41 4.78
CA THR A 144 -4.94 -2.43 5.06
C THR A 144 -5.36 -1.04 4.60
N ARG A 145 -4.50 -0.05 4.83
CA ARG A 145 -4.72 1.35 4.41
C ARG A 145 -3.51 1.85 3.67
N ILE A 146 -3.70 2.87 2.87
CA ILE A 146 -2.62 3.63 2.22
C ILE A 146 -2.66 5.07 2.71
N ALA A 147 -1.49 5.71 2.73
CA ALA A 147 -1.37 7.14 2.85
C ALA A 147 -0.87 7.71 1.53
N TYR A 148 -1.29 8.92 1.18
CA TYR A 148 -0.77 9.65 0.01
C TYR A 148 -1.03 11.15 0.17
N VAL A 149 -0.32 11.95 -0.60
CA VAL A 149 -0.52 13.41 -0.63
C VAL A 149 -1.23 13.81 -1.91
N THR A 150 -2.13 14.80 -1.82
CA THR A 150 -2.61 15.51 -3.00
C THR A 150 -2.28 16.98 -2.93
N LYS A 151 -1.94 17.60 -4.06
CA LYS A 151 -1.99 19.05 -4.23
C LYS A 151 -3.19 19.43 -5.09
N GLY A 152 -4.12 20.16 -4.51
CA GLY A 152 -5.32 20.69 -5.19
C GLY A 152 -5.38 22.20 -5.04
N GLY A 153 -5.28 22.94 -6.14
CA GLY A 153 -5.22 24.40 -6.11
C GLY A 153 -4.04 24.87 -5.26
N SER A 154 -4.32 25.60 -4.17
CA SER A 154 -3.32 26.11 -3.22
C SER A 154 -3.18 25.26 -1.95
N ARG A 155 -3.79 24.07 -1.89
CA ARG A 155 -3.77 23.22 -0.68
C ARG A 155 -3.11 21.87 -0.94
N TYR A 156 -2.39 21.42 0.09
CA TYR A 156 -1.82 20.08 0.20
C TYR A 156 -2.61 19.31 1.25
N SER A 157 -3.00 18.08 0.93
CA SER A 157 -3.72 17.21 1.85
C SER A 157 -3.01 15.87 1.98
N LEU A 158 -2.74 15.45 3.21
CA LEU A 158 -2.34 14.08 3.53
C LEU A 158 -3.60 13.26 3.76
N TRP A 159 -3.80 12.26 2.90
CA TRP A 159 -4.94 11.36 2.94
C TRP A 159 -4.56 10.03 3.59
N VAL A 160 -5.53 9.42 4.26
CA VAL A 160 -5.55 8.02 4.65
C VAL A 160 -6.77 7.39 4.00
N ALA A 161 -6.57 6.34 3.21
CA ALA A 161 -7.63 5.64 2.49
C ALA A 161 -7.54 4.13 2.70
N ASP A 162 -8.60 3.40 2.35
CA ASP A 162 -8.57 1.95 2.24
C ASP A 162 -7.52 1.51 1.19
N ALA A 163 -7.10 0.24 1.21
CA ALA A 163 -6.06 -0.27 0.30
C ALA A 163 -6.41 -0.14 -1.19
N ASP A 164 -7.69 0.02 -1.53
CA ASP A 164 -8.19 0.26 -2.88
C ASP A 164 -8.36 1.75 -3.23
N GLY A 165 -8.04 2.64 -2.29
CA GLY A 165 -8.08 4.10 -2.42
C GLY A 165 -9.43 4.74 -2.08
N GLU A 166 -10.44 3.94 -1.75
CA GLU A 166 -11.75 4.43 -1.30
C GLU A 166 -11.71 4.89 0.17
N ASN A 167 -12.82 5.48 0.64
CA ASN A 167 -12.95 5.99 2.02
C ASN A 167 -11.84 6.94 2.45
N ALA A 168 -11.26 7.69 1.50
CA ALA A 168 -10.17 8.62 1.78
C ALA A 168 -10.60 9.72 2.78
N GLN A 169 -9.86 9.86 3.86
CA GLN A 169 -10.03 10.87 4.90
C GLN A 169 -8.78 11.73 5.01
N ALA A 170 -8.96 13.05 5.05
CA ALA A 170 -7.85 13.97 5.21
C ALA A 170 -7.33 13.91 6.65
N ALA A 171 -6.13 13.37 6.84
CA ALA A 171 -5.43 13.40 8.11
C ALA A 171 -4.85 14.80 8.38
N LEU A 172 -4.40 15.50 7.35
CA LEU A 172 -3.91 16.87 7.46
C LEU A 172 -4.24 17.64 6.18
N ALA A 173 -4.60 18.91 6.32
CA ALA A 173 -4.67 19.86 5.21
C ALA A 173 -3.81 21.09 5.55
N SER A 174 -3.00 21.52 4.59
CA SER A 174 -2.01 22.59 4.76
C SER A 174 -1.98 23.51 3.53
N PRO A 175 -1.77 24.83 3.71
CA PRO A 175 -1.46 25.72 2.60
C PRO A 175 -0.03 25.53 2.05
N GLU A 176 0.82 24.84 2.81
CA GLU A 176 2.22 24.56 2.47
C GLU A 176 2.44 23.06 2.23
N PRO A 177 3.49 22.66 1.50
CA PRO A 177 3.75 21.26 1.18
C PRO A 177 3.75 20.31 2.37
N ILE A 178 3.25 19.09 2.13
CA ILE A 178 3.39 17.92 2.99
C ILE A 178 4.10 16.88 2.14
N ILE A 179 5.19 16.29 2.63
CA ILE A 179 5.93 15.29 1.87
C ILE A 179 6.38 14.11 2.73
N SER A 180 6.73 13.02 2.06
CA SER A 180 7.31 11.78 2.57
C SER A 180 6.52 11.18 3.74
N PRO A 181 5.20 10.92 3.59
CA PRO A 181 4.46 10.21 4.62
C PRO A 181 4.98 8.78 4.77
N CYS A 182 5.09 8.29 6.00
CA CYS A 182 5.39 6.88 6.26
C CYS A 182 4.67 6.34 7.50
N TRP A 183 4.14 5.13 7.38
CA TRP A 183 3.42 4.43 8.44
C TRP A 183 4.37 3.89 9.50
N SER A 184 3.96 3.99 10.76
CA SER A 184 4.52 3.15 11.82
C SER A 184 4.14 1.69 11.60
N SER A 185 4.98 0.75 12.05
CA SER A 185 4.76 -0.70 11.86
C SER A 185 3.46 -1.24 12.48
N ASN A 186 2.86 -0.51 13.42
CA ASN A 186 1.57 -0.83 14.02
C ASN A 186 0.37 -0.16 13.32
N GLY A 187 0.59 0.68 12.32
CA GLY A 187 -0.45 1.37 11.54
C GLY A 187 -1.23 2.43 12.31
N GLN A 188 -0.76 2.89 13.48
CA GLN A 188 -1.45 3.90 14.29
C GLN A 188 -0.94 5.32 14.04
N GLN A 189 0.29 5.46 13.54
CA GLN A 189 0.94 6.74 13.36
C GLN A 189 1.46 6.90 11.94
N LEU A 190 1.45 8.13 11.46
CA LEU A 190 2.15 8.58 10.26
C LEU A 190 3.24 9.56 10.66
N ALA A 191 4.46 9.37 10.16
CA ALA A 191 5.45 10.43 10.14
C ALA A 191 5.44 11.12 8.78
N TYR A 192 5.72 12.42 8.73
CA TYR A 192 5.80 13.19 7.48
C TYR A 192 6.56 14.48 7.72
N VAL A 193 6.97 15.12 6.62
CA VAL A 193 7.51 16.48 6.63
C VAL A 193 6.38 17.46 6.33
N SER A 194 6.26 18.51 7.14
CA SER A 194 5.35 19.62 6.89
C SER A 194 6.13 20.93 6.78
N PHE A 195 5.74 21.74 5.81
CA PHE A 195 6.27 23.09 5.58
C PHE A 195 5.36 24.18 6.17
N GLU A 196 4.35 23.84 6.97
CA GLU A 196 3.38 24.79 7.56
C GLU A 196 4.05 25.92 8.37
N SER A 197 5.27 25.70 8.86
CA SER A 197 6.09 26.69 9.58
C SER A 197 7.09 27.44 8.68
N ARG A 198 6.92 27.37 7.35
CA ARG A 198 7.81 27.88 6.29
C ARG A 198 9.24 27.33 6.32
N LYS A 199 9.42 26.20 7.00
CA LYS A 199 10.64 25.39 6.99
C LYS A 199 10.25 23.91 7.12
N PRO A 200 11.09 22.98 6.65
CA PRO A 200 10.80 21.55 6.74
C PRO A 200 10.91 21.06 8.18
N VAL A 201 9.80 20.55 8.72
CA VAL A 201 9.70 19.98 10.07
C VAL A 201 9.12 18.58 9.98
N VAL A 202 9.74 17.62 10.67
CA VAL A 202 9.21 16.26 10.76
C VAL A 202 8.23 16.18 11.91
N TYR A 203 7.01 15.76 11.60
CA TYR A 203 5.96 15.47 12.58
C TYR A 203 5.68 13.98 12.64
N VAL A 204 5.18 13.54 13.79
CA VAL A 204 4.49 12.27 13.93
C VAL A 204 3.04 12.55 14.34
N HIS A 205 2.12 11.85 13.70
CA HIS A 205 0.69 12.09 13.79
C HIS A 205 -0.04 10.77 14.11
N ASN A 206 -0.79 10.73 15.20
CA ASN A 206 -1.71 9.64 15.48
C ASN A 206 -2.97 9.77 14.61
N VAL A 207 -3.22 8.78 13.78
CA VAL A 207 -4.28 8.84 12.76
C VAL A 207 -5.68 8.82 13.38
N ALA A 208 -5.86 8.14 14.51
CA ALA A 208 -7.17 8.01 15.15
C ALA A 208 -7.54 9.24 15.99
N SER A 209 -6.58 9.80 16.75
CA SER A 209 -6.85 10.92 17.66
C SER A 209 -6.61 12.30 17.05
N GLY A 210 -5.92 12.37 15.90
CA GLY A 210 -5.47 13.64 15.32
C GLY A 210 -4.29 14.28 16.05
N GLN A 211 -3.76 13.64 17.11
CA GLN A 211 -2.68 14.21 17.90
C GLN A 211 -1.37 14.24 17.11
N ARG A 212 -0.76 15.42 17.04
CA ARG A 212 0.51 15.66 16.35
C ARG A 212 1.59 16.00 17.36
N ARG A 213 2.79 15.50 17.12
CA ARG A 213 4.00 15.86 17.87
C ARG A 213 5.14 16.16 16.92
N LEU A 214 5.96 17.12 17.30
CA LEU A 214 7.17 17.48 16.59
C LEU A 214 8.24 16.43 16.90
N LEU A 215 8.87 15.89 15.85
CA LEU A 215 9.96 14.93 15.97
C LEU A 215 11.32 15.56 15.65
N ALA A 216 11.41 16.35 14.57
CA ALA A 216 12.64 17.01 14.16
C ALA A 216 12.39 18.43 13.66
N ASN A 217 13.04 19.40 14.29
CA ASN A 217 12.99 20.83 13.94
C ASN A 217 14.37 21.48 14.17
N PHE A 218 15.40 20.81 13.69
CA PHE A 218 16.77 21.29 13.82
C PHE A 218 17.07 22.34 12.74
N LYS A 219 18.19 23.06 12.91
CA LYS A 219 18.69 23.98 11.89
C LYS A 219 18.90 23.25 10.57
N GLY A 220 18.55 23.89 9.45
CA GLY A 220 18.67 23.30 8.12
C GLY A 220 17.44 22.48 7.71
N SER A 221 17.64 21.50 6.83
CA SER A 221 16.59 20.60 6.36
C SER A 221 16.34 19.45 7.33
N ASN A 222 15.07 19.08 7.53
CA ASN A 222 14.62 17.92 8.29
C ASN A 222 13.65 17.13 7.39
N SER A 223 14.02 15.96 6.91
CA SER A 223 13.27 15.29 5.84
C SER A 223 13.35 13.77 5.87
N ALA A 224 12.57 13.12 4.98
CA ALA A 224 12.57 11.69 4.72
C ALA A 224 12.57 10.82 6.00
N PRO A 225 11.51 10.91 6.83
CA PRO A 225 11.38 10.02 7.97
C PRO A 225 11.14 8.58 7.52
N ALA A 226 11.69 7.62 8.25
CA ALA A 226 11.37 6.22 8.11
C ALA A 226 11.35 5.53 9.47
N TRP A 227 10.26 4.83 9.77
CA TRP A 227 10.12 4.10 11.03
C TRP A 227 11.05 2.90 11.07
N ALA A 228 11.72 2.72 12.21
CA ALA A 228 12.28 1.41 12.54
C ALA A 228 11.13 0.41 12.74
N PRO A 229 11.28 -0.88 12.34
CA PRO A 229 10.20 -1.87 12.45
C PRO A 229 9.70 -2.09 13.88
N ASP A 230 10.56 -1.87 14.88
CA ASP A 230 10.22 -1.96 16.30
C ASP A 230 9.34 -0.80 16.80
N GLY A 231 9.20 0.28 16.01
CA GLY A 231 8.42 1.46 16.35
C GLY A 231 9.06 2.38 17.40
N ASN A 232 10.29 2.08 17.86
CA ASN A 232 10.94 2.82 18.95
C ASN A 232 11.77 4.01 18.45
N SER A 233 12.06 4.07 17.16
CA SER A 233 12.86 5.14 16.56
C SER A 233 12.50 5.37 15.10
N LEU A 234 12.95 6.49 14.57
CA LEU A 234 12.89 6.81 13.15
C LEU A 234 14.28 7.15 12.64
N ALA A 235 14.62 6.71 11.43
CA ALA A 235 15.67 7.32 10.65
C ALA A 235 15.14 8.61 10.00
N VAL A 236 15.98 9.62 9.90
CA VAL A 236 15.66 10.92 9.27
C VAL A 236 16.88 11.45 8.55
N THR A 237 16.65 12.26 7.51
CA THR A 237 17.70 13.07 6.88
C THR A 237 17.74 14.45 7.54
N LEU A 238 18.89 14.80 8.13
CA LEU A 238 19.10 16.13 8.72
C LEU A 238 20.29 16.82 8.06
N SER A 239 20.19 18.13 7.89
CA SER A 239 21.33 18.98 7.48
C SER A 239 21.88 19.88 8.59
N ARG A 240 21.67 19.46 9.85
CA ARG A 240 22.02 20.23 11.05
C ARG A 240 23.51 20.50 11.17
N ASP A 241 24.33 19.50 10.86
CA ASP A 241 25.79 19.52 11.06
C ASP A 241 26.55 19.76 9.74
N GLY A 242 25.87 20.29 8.72
CA GLY A 242 26.39 20.48 7.36
C GLY A 242 26.21 19.24 6.47
N GLY A 243 25.85 19.46 5.20
CA GLY A 243 25.45 18.40 4.26
C GLY A 243 24.17 17.68 4.68
N SER A 244 23.57 16.86 3.81
CA SER A 244 22.41 16.02 4.17
C SER A 244 22.90 14.65 4.61
N GLN A 245 22.64 14.28 5.86
CA GLN A 245 23.15 13.04 6.46
C GLN A 245 22.04 12.31 7.24
N LEU A 246 22.23 11.03 7.48
CA LEU A 246 21.26 10.19 8.17
C LEU A 246 21.47 10.22 9.68
N TYR A 247 20.36 10.31 10.42
CA TYR A 247 20.31 10.24 11.87
C TYR A 247 19.19 9.31 12.29
N THR A 248 19.28 8.75 13.49
CA THR A 248 18.15 8.12 14.17
C THR A 248 17.66 9.01 15.32
N ILE A 249 16.35 9.09 15.50
CA ILE A 249 15.68 9.84 16.57
C ILE A 249 14.76 8.87 17.32
N PRO A 250 14.77 8.85 18.66
CA PRO A 250 13.78 8.11 19.43
C PRO A 250 12.37 8.49 19.00
N ALA A 251 11.48 7.50 18.91
CA ALA A 251 10.10 7.75 18.56
C ALA A 251 9.49 8.71 19.58
N SER A 252 9.83 8.70 20.86
CA SER A 252 9.34 9.71 21.82
C SER A 252 9.78 11.17 21.54
N GLY A 253 10.69 11.40 20.59
CA GLY A 253 11.45 12.64 20.47
C GLY A 253 12.71 12.62 21.36
N GLY A 254 13.64 13.53 21.08
CA GLY A 254 14.91 13.64 21.80
C GLY A 254 16.09 13.97 20.89
N GLU A 255 17.30 13.81 21.41
CA GLU A 255 18.53 14.09 20.64
C GLU A 255 18.75 13.06 19.53
N PRO A 256 19.03 13.52 18.29
CA PRO A 256 19.32 12.64 17.16
C PRO A 256 20.74 12.05 17.29
N ARG A 257 20.86 10.75 17.05
CA ARG A 257 22.15 10.06 16.91
C ARG A 257 22.52 9.96 15.44
N ARG A 258 23.70 10.47 15.08
CA ARG A 258 24.21 10.44 13.70
C ARG A 258 24.53 9.01 13.25
N LEU A 259 24.18 8.68 12.00
CA LEU A 259 24.45 7.38 11.37
C LEU A 259 25.47 7.48 10.24
N THR A 260 25.44 8.56 9.45
CA THR A 260 26.40 8.80 8.36
C THR A 260 27.18 10.08 8.55
N GLN A 261 28.43 10.07 8.09
CA GLN A 261 29.30 11.25 8.04
C GLN A 261 30.15 11.22 6.78
N SER A 262 29.77 12.03 5.79
CA SER A 262 30.48 12.18 4.52
C SER A 262 30.25 13.57 3.91
N ALA A 263 30.96 13.87 2.81
CA ALA A 263 30.72 15.07 2.01
C ALA A 263 29.54 14.90 1.02
N SER A 264 28.99 13.69 0.93
CA SER A 264 27.90 13.30 0.04
C SER A 264 26.53 13.66 0.62
N ILE A 265 25.51 13.64 -0.22
CA ILE A 265 24.11 13.64 0.23
C ILE A 265 23.75 12.20 0.56
N ASP A 266 23.36 11.94 1.81
CA ASP A 266 22.76 10.67 2.25
C ASP A 266 21.31 10.94 2.68
N THR A 267 20.34 10.33 2.00
CA THR A 267 18.90 10.62 2.21
C THR A 267 18.00 9.42 1.89
N GLU A 268 16.68 9.59 2.03
CA GLU A 268 15.65 8.57 1.76
C GLU A 268 15.96 7.21 2.43
N PRO A 269 16.16 7.19 3.76
CA PRO A 269 16.40 5.94 4.47
C PRO A 269 15.13 5.08 4.48
N VAL A 270 15.29 3.76 4.38
CA VAL A 270 14.26 2.77 4.70
C VAL A 270 14.89 1.58 5.42
N TYR A 271 14.20 1.04 6.41
CA TYR A 271 14.67 -0.13 7.16
C TYR A 271 14.34 -1.42 6.41
N SER A 272 15.19 -2.43 6.54
CA SER A 272 14.80 -3.83 6.31
C SER A 272 13.74 -4.25 7.32
N ALA A 273 12.90 -5.22 6.98
CA ALA A 273 11.81 -5.68 7.84
C ALA A 273 12.28 -6.22 9.21
N ASP A 274 13.49 -6.79 9.27
CA ASP A 274 14.14 -7.25 10.49
C ASP A 274 14.79 -6.13 11.32
N GLY A 275 14.83 -4.89 10.80
CA GLY A 275 15.41 -3.72 11.44
C GLY A 275 16.94 -3.71 11.49
N SER A 276 17.62 -4.68 10.88
CA SER A 276 19.09 -4.82 10.96
C SER A 276 19.85 -3.91 10.00
N THR A 277 19.20 -3.52 8.90
CA THR A 277 19.81 -2.81 7.77
C THR A 277 19.01 -1.56 7.43
N ILE A 278 19.70 -0.48 7.08
CA ILE A 278 19.10 0.71 6.46
C ILE A 278 19.57 0.76 5.01
N TYR A 279 18.62 0.80 4.07
CA TYR A 279 18.83 1.17 2.68
C TYR A 279 18.60 2.66 2.53
N PHE A 280 19.38 3.33 1.69
CA PHE A 280 19.30 4.78 1.54
C PHE A 280 19.92 5.24 0.23
N VAL A 281 19.56 6.44 -0.20
CA VAL A 281 20.12 7.08 -1.39
C VAL A 281 21.39 7.84 -1.02
N SER A 282 22.45 7.67 -1.81
CA SER A 282 23.67 8.46 -1.71
C SER A 282 24.24 8.84 -3.07
N ASP A 283 24.77 10.05 -3.17
CA ASP A 283 25.50 10.54 -4.36
C ASP A 283 27.02 10.32 -4.27
N ARG A 284 27.52 9.56 -3.29
CA ARG A 284 28.96 9.31 -3.09
C ARG A 284 29.70 8.68 -4.26
N GLY A 285 28.97 8.08 -5.20
CA GLY A 285 29.50 7.53 -6.46
C GLY A 285 29.36 8.49 -7.65
N GLY A 286 29.03 9.77 -7.42
CA GLY A 286 28.78 10.80 -8.42
C GLY A 286 27.29 11.08 -8.64
N ALA A 287 26.51 10.06 -9.02
CA ALA A 287 25.05 10.16 -9.17
C ALA A 287 24.31 9.45 -8.03
N PRO A 288 23.06 9.84 -7.71
CA PRO A 288 22.22 9.15 -6.72
C PRO A 288 22.07 7.66 -7.03
N GLN A 289 22.44 6.86 -6.04
CA GLN A 289 22.37 5.40 -6.07
C GLN A 289 21.93 4.91 -4.70
N ILE A 290 21.36 3.70 -4.65
CA ILE A 290 20.94 3.07 -3.40
C ILE A 290 22.12 2.31 -2.80
N TYR A 291 22.37 2.58 -1.51
CA TYR A 291 23.34 1.94 -0.64
C TYR A 291 22.64 1.29 0.54
N LYS A 292 23.35 0.42 1.25
CA LYS A 292 22.92 -0.15 2.53
C LYS A 292 24.02 -0.08 3.58
N MET A 293 23.62 -0.02 4.85
CA MET A 293 24.50 -0.11 6.02
C MET A 293 23.76 -0.78 7.18
N SER A 294 24.47 -1.13 8.25
CA SER A 294 23.79 -1.57 9.48
C SER A 294 22.92 -0.43 10.04
N ALA A 295 21.78 -0.78 10.65
CA ALA A 295 20.90 0.16 11.33
C ALA A 295 21.57 0.92 12.49
N SER A 296 22.67 0.36 13.04
CA SER A 296 23.49 1.05 14.04
C SER A 296 24.46 2.08 13.43
N GLY A 297 24.61 2.11 12.10
CA GLY A 297 25.56 2.92 11.35
C GLY A 297 26.71 2.09 10.75
N GLY A 298 27.79 2.76 10.36
CA GLY A 298 29.00 2.12 9.83
C GLY A 298 29.19 2.28 8.32
N ASN A 299 30.12 1.52 7.75
CA ASN A 299 30.54 1.69 6.36
C ASN A 299 29.43 1.23 5.40
N PRO A 300 28.96 2.11 4.49
CA PRO A 300 27.91 1.76 3.57
C PRO A 300 28.44 1.01 2.34
N THR A 301 27.60 0.12 1.80
CA THR A 301 27.89 -0.68 0.61
C THR A 301 26.86 -0.38 -0.48
N ARG A 302 27.30 -0.27 -1.73
CA ARG A 302 26.42 0.04 -2.86
C ARG A 302 25.54 -1.17 -3.19
N VAL A 303 24.26 -0.93 -3.49
CA VAL A 303 23.27 -1.97 -3.84
C VAL A 303 22.93 -1.92 -5.33
N THR A 304 22.73 -0.72 -5.88
CA THR A 304 22.32 -0.55 -7.28
C THR A 304 23.52 -0.29 -8.18
N PHE A 305 23.71 -1.14 -9.19
CA PHE A 305 24.79 -1.02 -10.19
C PHE A 305 24.27 -0.84 -11.62
N SER A 306 22.99 -1.12 -11.85
CA SER A 306 22.29 -0.85 -13.11
C SER A 306 21.56 0.49 -13.02
N GLY A 307 21.55 1.24 -14.13
CA GLY A 307 20.94 2.57 -14.20
C GLY A 307 21.84 3.69 -13.67
N THR A 308 21.68 4.89 -14.24
CA THR A 308 22.56 6.04 -13.93
C THR A 308 22.08 6.88 -12.75
N TYR A 309 20.84 6.67 -12.30
CA TYR A 309 20.21 7.45 -11.23
C TYR A 309 19.10 6.59 -10.61
N ASN A 310 19.24 6.24 -9.33
CA ASN A 310 18.35 5.33 -8.62
C ASN A 310 17.99 5.91 -7.23
N ILE A 311 16.69 6.09 -6.98
CA ILE A 311 16.15 6.74 -5.77
C ILE A 311 14.89 6.04 -5.25
N SER A 312 14.35 6.52 -4.14
CA SER A 312 13.09 6.08 -3.51
C SER A 312 13.06 4.57 -3.24
N PRO A 313 14.04 4.03 -2.50
CA PRO A 313 14.08 2.61 -2.17
C PRO A 313 12.87 2.21 -1.31
N SER A 314 12.29 1.06 -1.60
CA SER A 314 11.31 0.38 -0.75
C SER A 314 11.66 -1.11 -0.69
N VAL A 315 11.75 -1.66 0.51
CA VAL A 315 12.16 -3.05 0.74
C VAL A 315 10.92 -3.87 1.06
N SER A 316 10.79 -5.05 0.45
CA SER A 316 9.67 -5.94 0.74
C SER A 316 9.70 -6.47 2.17
N GLY A 317 8.53 -6.75 2.74
CA GLY A 317 8.39 -7.29 4.09
C GLY A 317 9.06 -8.65 4.30
N ASP A 318 9.22 -9.44 3.24
CA ASP A 318 9.98 -10.70 3.24
C ASP A 318 11.50 -10.53 3.04
N GLY A 319 11.99 -9.29 2.84
CA GLY A 319 13.40 -8.97 2.65
C GLY A 319 14.01 -9.45 1.33
N ARG A 320 13.21 -9.96 0.39
CA ARG A 320 13.70 -10.53 -0.88
C ARG A 320 13.83 -9.52 -2.00
N TRP A 321 13.06 -8.43 -1.96
CA TRP A 321 12.91 -7.50 -3.06
C TRP A 321 13.19 -6.06 -2.66
N LEU A 322 13.73 -5.30 -3.60
CA LEU A 322 13.90 -3.85 -3.52
C LEU A 322 13.19 -3.22 -4.72
N ALA A 323 12.15 -2.44 -4.45
CA ALA A 323 11.53 -1.55 -5.42
C ALA A 323 12.21 -0.19 -5.35
N TYR A 324 12.40 0.45 -6.50
CA TYR A 324 13.01 1.78 -6.57
C TYR A 324 12.68 2.47 -7.89
N ILE A 325 12.92 3.77 -7.95
CA ILE A 325 12.74 4.57 -9.16
C ILE A 325 14.09 4.76 -9.84
N SER A 326 14.16 4.42 -11.12
CA SER A 326 15.35 4.64 -11.94
C SER A 326 15.08 5.62 -13.08
N ARG A 327 16.07 6.45 -13.41
CA ARG A 327 16.01 7.31 -14.60
C ARG A 327 16.49 6.52 -15.82
N ILE A 328 15.57 6.23 -16.74
CA ILE A 328 15.81 5.45 -17.96
C ILE A 328 15.30 6.23 -19.16
N GLY A 329 16.17 6.55 -20.12
CA GLY A 329 15.77 7.29 -21.33
C GLY A 329 15.16 8.68 -21.04
N GLY A 330 15.50 9.29 -19.91
CA GLY A 330 14.94 10.57 -19.45
C GLY A 330 13.65 10.45 -18.64
N ALA A 331 12.99 9.28 -18.63
CA ALA A 331 11.82 8.97 -17.83
C ALA A 331 12.19 8.40 -16.45
N PHE A 332 11.30 8.55 -15.47
CA PHE A 332 11.38 7.89 -14.16
C PHE A 332 10.49 6.64 -14.17
N LYS A 333 11.11 5.48 -13.94
CA LYS A 333 10.47 4.18 -14.06
C LYS A 333 10.65 3.34 -12.81
N LEU A 334 9.58 2.67 -12.40
CA LEU A 334 9.61 1.67 -11.33
C LEU A 334 10.44 0.44 -11.75
N GLN A 335 11.46 0.14 -10.96
CA GLN A 335 12.29 -1.06 -11.05
C GLN A 335 12.04 -1.94 -9.83
N VAL A 336 12.15 -3.25 -10.01
CA VAL A 336 12.17 -4.24 -8.91
C VAL A 336 13.41 -5.10 -9.05
N MET A 337 14.18 -5.18 -7.96
CA MET A 337 15.40 -5.97 -7.86
C MET A 337 15.21 -7.14 -6.89
N GLU A 338 15.63 -8.33 -7.28
CA GLU A 338 15.83 -9.44 -6.34
C GLU A 338 17.14 -9.23 -5.58
N LEU A 339 17.08 -9.03 -4.27
CA LEU A 339 18.23 -8.62 -3.45
C LEU A 339 19.34 -9.70 -3.39
N ALA A 340 19.00 -10.97 -3.53
CA ALA A 340 19.95 -12.08 -3.47
C ALA A 340 20.83 -12.19 -4.73
N THR A 341 20.26 -11.92 -5.90
CA THR A 341 20.92 -12.09 -7.20
C THR A 341 21.36 -10.76 -7.82
N GLY A 342 20.74 -9.65 -7.43
CA GLY A 342 20.91 -8.35 -8.07
C GLY A 342 20.16 -8.22 -9.40
N ASN A 343 19.36 -9.21 -9.79
CA ASN A 343 18.58 -9.18 -11.02
C ASN A 343 17.51 -8.08 -10.94
N VAL A 344 17.40 -7.27 -11.99
CA VAL A 344 16.48 -6.12 -12.06
C VAL A 344 15.49 -6.30 -13.19
N ALA A 345 14.21 -6.02 -12.91
CA ALA A 345 13.15 -5.90 -13.90
C ALA A 345 12.56 -4.48 -13.90
N SER A 346 12.31 -3.94 -15.10
CA SER A 346 11.54 -2.71 -15.28
C SER A 346 10.05 -3.05 -15.32
N ILE A 347 9.26 -2.42 -14.45
CA ILE A 347 7.87 -2.84 -14.17
C ILE A 347 6.86 -2.01 -14.98
N THR A 348 7.23 -0.79 -15.32
CA THR A 348 6.32 0.23 -15.83
C THR A 348 6.76 0.83 -17.16
N ASP A 349 5.75 1.12 -17.99
CA ASP A 349 5.91 1.82 -19.27
C ASP A 349 5.61 3.32 -19.16
N THR A 350 5.10 3.77 -18.01
CA THR A 350 4.91 5.18 -17.65
C THR A 350 6.23 5.94 -17.51
N ASN A 351 6.13 7.27 -17.37
CA ASN A 351 7.27 8.18 -17.54
C ASN A 351 7.65 8.98 -16.29
N ALA A 352 6.79 9.03 -15.28
CA ALA A 352 6.96 9.87 -14.09
C ALA A 352 6.58 9.08 -12.83
N ASP A 353 7.10 7.86 -12.72
CA ASP A 353 6.84 7.02 -11.54
C ASP A 353 7.61 7.55 -10.34
N GLU A 354 6.93 7.58 -9.19
CA GLU A 354 7.52 8.05 -7.95
C GLU A 354 7.06 7.22 -6.74
N SER A 355 7.93 7.19 -5.73
CA SER A 355 7.63 6.71 -4.37
C SER A 355 6.91 5.36 -4.30
N PRO A 356 7.57 4.26 -4.75
CA PRO A 356 6.99 2.94 -4.64
C PRO A 356 6.96 2.49 -3.18
N SER A 357 5.89 1.79 -2.78
CA SER A 357 5.77 1.16 -1.47
C SER A 357 5.21 -0.25 -1.60
N PHE A 358 5.89 -1.23 -1.03
CA PHE A 358 5.39 -2.61 -0.96
C PHE A 358 4.16 -2.71 -0.05
N ALA A 359 3.17 -3.50 -0.48
CA ALA A 359 2.15 -4.03 0.40
C ALA A 359 2.78 -4.96 1.46
N PRO A 360 2.19 -5.11 2.66
CA PRO A 360 2.82 -5.84 3.75
C PRO A 360 2.92 -7.36 3.52
N ASN A 361 2.24 -7.93 2.53
CA ASN A 361 2.43 -9.31 2.08
C ASN A 361 3.54 -9.48 1.02
N SER A 362 4.20 -8.39 0.60
CA SER A 362 5.25 -8.38 -0.42
C SER A 362 4.81 -8.78 -1.83
N LYS A 363 3.52 -8.73 -2.16
CA LYS A 363 2.97 -9.17 -3.46
C LYS A 363 2.50 -8.06 -4.39
N LEU A 364 2.28 -6.88 -3.85
CA LEU A 364 1.90 -5.70 -4.60
C LEU A 364 2.78 -4.52 -4.22
N ILE A 365 2.88 -3.56 -5.15
CA ILE A 365 3.53 -2.28 -4.94
C ILE A 365 2.51 -1.20 -5.29
N VAL A 366 2.33 -0.21 -4.41
CA VAL A 366 1.64 1.05 -4.73
C VAL A 366 2.68 2.07 -5.18
N TYR A 367 2.34 2.89 -6.18
CA TYR A 367 3.19 3.98 -6.67
C TYR A 367 2.34 5.09 -7.28
N ALA A 368 2.87 6.32 -7.33
CA ALA A 368 2.26 7.42 -8.06
C ALA A 368 2.90 7.57 -9.44
N THR A 369 2.13 8.00 -10.43
CA THR A 369 2.62 8.18 -11.80
C THR A 369 1.77 9.17 -12.60
N HIS A 370 2.22 9.50 -13.81
CA HIS A 370 1.43 10.20 -14.83
C HIS A 370 0.88 9.20 -15.85
N LEU A 371 -0.44 9.01 -15.83
CA LEU A 371 -1.16 8.14 -16.75
C LEU A 371 -2.17 8.96 -17.57
N GLN A 372 -2.05 8.91 -18.90
CA GLN A 372 -2.92 9.65 -19.84
C GLN A 372 -3.01 11.16 -19.53
N GLY A 373 -1.87 11.77 -19.17
CA GLY A 373 -1.78 13.21 -18.89
C GLY A 373 -2.34 13.64 -17.53
N ARG A 374 -2.62 12.70 -16.63
CA ARG A 374 -3.08 12.97 -15.26
C ARG A 374 -2.25 12.19 -14.24
N GLU A 375 -2.06 12.77 -13.07
CA GLU A 375 -1.50 12.05 -11.92
C GLU A 375 -2.48 10.94 -11.47
N ALA A 376 -1.92 9.79 -11.13
CA ALA A 376 -2.68 8.60 -10.77
C ALA A 376 -1.93 7.80 -9.70
N LEU A 377 -2.72 7.25 -8.78
CA LEU A 377 -2.27 6.23 -7.84
C LEU A 377 -2.51 4.86 -8.47
N MET A 378 -1.47 4.04 -8.52
CA MET A 378 -1.47 2.75 -9.20
C MET A 378 -0.98 1.66 -8.26
N THR A 379 -1.49 0.45 -8.42
CA THR A 379 -0.87 -0.77 -7.89
C THR A 379 -0.38 -1.66 -9.01
N THR A 380 0.65 -2.46 -8.72
CA THR A 380 1.19 -3.45 -9.65
C THR A 380 1.66 -4.71 -8.93
N THR A 381 1.59 -5.86 -9.61
CA THR A 381 2.37 -7.05 -9.23
C THR A 381 3.86 -6.81 -9.46
N LEU A 382 4.70 -7.62 -8.82
CA LEU A 382 6.17 -7.52 -8.89
C LEU A 382 6.71 -7.77 -10.30
N ASP A 383 5.96 -8.46 -11.16
CA ASP A 383 6.31 -8.72 -12.56
C ASP A 383 5.68 -7.71 -13.53
N GLY A 384 4.94 -6.72 -13.04
CA GLY A 384 4.32 -5.67 -13.85
C GLY A 384 3.13 -6.11 -14.69
N LYS A 385 2.71 -7.37 -14.60
CA LYS A 385 1.68 -7.92 -15.48
C LYS A 385 0.27 -7.48 -15.13
N ILE A 386 0.02 -7.30 -13.84
CA ILE A 386 -1.26 -6.82 -13.32
C ILE A 386 -1.03 -5.41 -12.82
N LYS A 387 -1.75 -4.46 -13.39
CA LYS A 387 -1.75 -3.07 -12.96
C LYS A 387 -3.18 -2.61 -12.72
N ALA A 388 -3.42 -1.89 -11.64
CA ALA A 388 -4.73 -1.34 -11.35
C ALA A 388 -4.61 0.12 -10.93
N ARG A 389 -5.51 0.96 -11.45
CA ARG A 389 -5.68 2.31 -10.94
C ARG A 389 -6.50 2.26 -9.66
N LEU A 390 -6.01 2.90 -8.59
CA LEU A 390 -6.76 3.04 -7.36
C LEU A 390 -7.78 4.18 -7.45
N ALA A 391 -8.83 4.08 -6.64
CA ALA A 391 -9.64 5.26 -6.35
C ALA A 391 -8.74 6.32 -5.70
N GLY A 392 -9.02 7.59 -5.96
CA GLY A 392 -8.17 8.67 -5.46
C GLY A 392 -8.90 9.99 -5.48
N GLN A 393 -8.56 10.83 -4.51
CA GLN A 393 -9.04 12.21 -4.49
C GLN A 393 -8.48 12.97 -5.70
N ALA A 394 -9.27 13.90 -6.22
CA ALA A 394 -8.83 14.76 -7.31
C ALA A 394 -7.67 15.66 -6.88
N GLY A 395 -6.73 15.88 -7.80
CA GLY A 395 -5.53 16.69 -7.57
C GLY A 395 -4.28 15.96 -8.03
N ASP A 396 -3.15 16.63 -7.82
CA ASP A 396 -1.83 16.08 -8.09
C ASP A 396 -1.47 15.08 -6.98
N ILE A 397 -1.57 13.78 -7.26
CA ILE A 397 -1.36 12.67 -6.31
C ILE A 397 0.12 12.30 -6.25
N ARG A 398 0.66 12.22 -5.03
CA ARG A 398 2.08 12.03 -4.77
C ARG A 398 2.37 11.16 -3.57
N GLU A 399 3.57 10.59 -3.58
CA GLU A 399 4.24 9.98 -2.43
C GLU A 399 3.37 9.01 -1.61
N PRO A 400 2.86 7.93 -2.22
CA PRO A 400 2.08 6.95 -1.48
C PRO A 400 2.96 6.08 -0.57
N ASP A 401 2.37 5.66 0.55
CA ASP A 401 2.96 4.71 1.49
C ASP A 401 1.91 3.67 1.91
N TRP A 402 2.25 2.39 1.76
CA TRP A 402 1.35 1.30 2.05
C TRP A 402 1.45 0.91 3.53
N GLY A 403 0.34 1.02 4.25
CA GLY A 403 0.27 0.71 5.67
C GLY A 403 0.43 -0.78 5.99
N PRO A 404 0.83 -1.10 7.22
CA PRO A 404 1.01 -2.47 7.66
C PRO A 404 -0.33 -3.21 7.79
N PHE A 405 -0.27 -4.50 8.07
CA PHE A 405 -1.43 -5.23 8.56
C PHE A 405 -1.99 -4.57 9.82
N GLN A 406 -3.31 -4.36 9.85
CA GLN A 406 -3.95 -3.90 11.07
C GLN A 406 -3.93 -5.03 12.11
N LYS A 407 -3.62 -4.69 13.36
CA LYS A 407 -3.83 -5.61 14.49
C LYS A 407 -5.35 -5.79 14.67
N GLN A 408 -5.80 -7.04 14.68
CA GLN A 408 -7.20 -7.40 14.89
C GLN A 408 -7.62 -7.18 16.34
#